data_AF-A0A0X3PKR0-F1
#
_entry.id   AF-A0A0X3PKR0-F1
#
_cell.length_a   1.000
_cell.length_b   1.000
_cell.length_c   1.000
_cell.angle_alpha   90.00
_cell.angle_beta   90.00
_cell.angle_gamma   90.00
#
_symmetry.space_group_name_H-M   'P 1'
#
loop_
_entity.id
_entity.type
_entity.pdbx_description
1 polymer ?
#
loop_
_entity_poly.entity_id
_entity_poly.type
_entity_poly.pdbx_seq_one_letter_code
_entity_poly.pdbx_strand_id
1 'polypeptide(L)'
;GVDKKFNDEAIKAHNALRNLHGCAPLTYDAELAKQAQSYAETLARTNKFAHSNLPDRGENLASAGGTPTANLSATDASLMWYKEILQYKFQGQDQMGCGHFSQLVWKDTKLAGFGVAKTANGQNIYVVGQYKPPGNFMGQWGSQVPRPLNGKVVVPTAEALIRMTSGGPQAPAPKPTAQPTVTSPATTTETYDAQVRRLSFPSILTTLNQPHPI
;
A
#
# COMPACT_ATOMS: atom_id res chain seq x y z
N GLY A 1 -26.51 7.06 -3.57
CA GLY A 1 -25.94 8.43 -3.58
C GLY A 1 -24.75 8.47 -2.63
N VAL A 2 -23.72 9.28 -2.90
CA VAL A 2 -22.42 9.21 -2.18
C VAL A 2 -22.58 9.56 -0.70
N ASP A 3 -22.22 8.62 0.17
CA ASP A 3 -22.15 8.84 1.62
C ASP A 3 -20.85 9.59 1.97
N LYS A 4 -21.00 10.86 2.37
CA LYS A 4 -19.89 11.72 2.79
C LYS A 4 -19.23 11.25 4.08
N LYS A 5 -20.01 10.84 5.08
CA LYS A 5 -19.48 10.39 6.38
C LYS A 5 -18.65 9.11 6.20
N PHE A 6 -19.15 8.17 5.39
CA PHE A 6 -18.42 6.96 5.05
C PHE A 6 -17.08 7.27 4.37
N ASN A 7 -17.06 8.22 3.41
CA ASN A 7 -15.83 8.64 2.73
C ASN A 7 -14.85 9.33 3.67
N ASP A 8 -15.30 10.23 4.54
CA ASP A 8 -14.46 10.91 5.53
C ASP A 8 -13.84 9.90 6.52
N GLU A 9 -14.59 8.91 6.96
CA GLU A 9 -14.12 7.84 7.85
C GLU A 9 -13.15 6.89 7.13
N ALA A 10 -13.41 6.53 5.88
CA ALA A 10 -12.53 5.67 5.07
C ALA A 10 -11.18 6.36 4.79
N ILE A 11 -11.18 7.62 4.34
CA ILE A 11 -9.95 8.40 4.10
C ILE A 11 -9.12 8.50 5.38
N LYS A 12 -9.75 8.77 6.53
CA LYS A 12 -9.06 8.80 7.82
C LYS A 12 -8.48 7.44 8.20
N ALA A 13 -9.24 6.36 8.07
CA ALA A 13 -8.79 5.00 8.37
C ALA A 13 -7.60 4.58 7.49
N HIS A 14 -7.69 4.76 6.17
CA HIS A 14 -6.60 4.52 5.22
C HIS A 14 -5.37 5.35 5.56
N ASN A 15 -5.51 6.62 5.88
CA ASN A 15 -4.38 7.50 6.17
C ASN A 15 -3.68 7.15 7.48
N ALA A 16 -4.42 6.74 8.51
CA ALA A 16 -3.83 6.22 9.74
C ALA A 16 -3.06 4.90 9.49
N LEU A 17 -3.58 3.99 8.66
CA LEU A 17 -2.89 2.76 8.27
C LEU A 17 -1.65 3.02 7.40
N ARG A 18 -1.75 3.89 6.39
CA ARG A 18 -0.64 4.32 5.52
C ARG A 18 0.49 4.99 6.30
N ASN A 19 0.15 5.76 7.33
CA ASN A 19 1.13 6.38 8.22
C ASN A 19 1.98 5.33 8.99
N LEU A 20 1.44 4.14 9.30
CA LEU A 20 2.23 3.05 9.90
C LEU A 20 3.37 2.57 8.98
N HIS A 21 3.26 2.83 7.67
CA HIS A 21 4.21 2.44 6.63
C HIS A 21 5.03 3.63 6.08
N GLY A 22 4.82 4.85 6.60
CA GLY A 22 5.44 6.06 6.06
C GLY A 22 4.93 6.49 4.68
N CYS A 23 3.79 5.96 4.24
CA CYS A 23 3.17 6.36 2.97
C CYS A 23 2.46 7.71 3.12
N ALA A 24 2.61 8.58 2.12
CA ALA A 24 1.90 9.85 2.06
C ALA A 24 0.37 9.65 2.13
N PRO A 25 -0.39 10.55 2.79
CA PRO A 25 -1.84 10.42 2.90
C PRO A 25 -2.52 10.49 1.54
N LEU A 26 -3.61 9.75 1.40
CA LEU A 26 -4.56 9.84 0.30
C LEU A 26 -5.45 11.08 0.50
N THR A 27 -5.73 11.75 -0.60
CA THR A 27 -6.73 12.82 -0.69
C THR A 27 -8.04 12.25 -1.21
N TYR A 28 -9.15 12.73 -0.67
CA TYR A 28 -10.49 12.41 -1.18
C TYR A 28 -10.67 12.92 -2.61
N ASP A 29 -11.17 12.06 -3.51
CA ASP A 29 -11.58 12.44 -4.86
C ASP A 29 -13.08 12.17 -5.06
N ALA A 30 -13.81 13.23 -5.44
CA ALA A 30 -15.26 13.19 -5.55
C ALA A 30 -15.78 12.37 -6.74
N GLU A 31 -15.00 12.26 -7.83
CA GLU A 31 -15.41 11.49 -9.00
C GLU A 31 -15.12 10.00 -8.79
N LEU A 32 -14.00 9.63 -8.16
CA LEU A 32 -13.76 8.26 -7.67
C LEU A 32 -14.84 7.84 -6.66
N ALA A 33 -15.26 8.70 -5.75
CA ALA A 33 -16.30 8.37 -4.77
C ALA A 33 -17.67 8.14 -5.45
N LYS A 34 -18.01 8.95 -6.46
CA LYS A 34 -19.21 8.79 -7.28
C LYS A 34 -19.19 7.48 -8.09
N GLN A 35 -18.04 7.14 -8.68
CA GLN A 35 -17.84 5.91 -9.45
C GLN A 35 -17.90 4.67 -8.54
N ALA A 36 -17.21 4.70 -7.40
CA ALA A 36 -17.25 3.65 -6.39
C ALA A 36 -18.67 3.45 -5.83
N GLN A 37 -19.41 4.53 -5.59
CA GLN A 37 -20.81 4.45 -5.15
C GLN A 37 -21.72 3.81 -6.22
N SER A 38 -21.61 4.23 -7.48
CA SER A 38 -22.36 3.63 -8.58
C SER A 38 -22.04 2.15 -8.77
N TYR A 39 -20.79 1.75 -8.52
CA TYR A 39 -20.39 0.35 -8.56
C TYR A 39 -20.90 -0.44 -7.36
N ALA A 40 -20.82 0.10 -6.13
CA ALA A 40 -21.40 -0.52 -4.94
C ALA A 40 -22.91 -0.78 -5.11
N GLU A 41 -23.65 0.19 -5.66
CA GLU A 41 -25.06 0.07 -6.01
C GLU A 41 -25.31 -1.03 -7.07
N THR A 42 -24.37 -1.24 -7.98
CA THR A 42 -24.41 -2.35 -8.95
C THR A 42 -24.13 -3.72 -8.31
N LEU A 43 -23.16 -3.82 -7.40
CA LEU A 43 -22.92 -5.05 -6.62
C LEU A 43 -24.16 -5.41 -5.78
N ALA A 44 -24.74 -4.42 -5.09
CA ALA A 44 -25.96 -4.58 -4.28
C ALA A 44 -27.20 -4.97 -5.11
N ARG A 45 -27.39 -4.39 -6.30
CA ARG A 45 -28.50 -4.71 -7.20
C ARG A 45 -28.36 -6.09 -7.85
N THR A 46 -27.14 -6.50 -8.18
CA THR A 46 -26.88 -7.80 -8.84
C THR A 46 -26.61 -8.93 -7.86
N ASN A 47 -26.31 -8.61 -6.60
CA ASN A 47 -25.86 -9.53 -5.56
C ASN A 47 -24.63 -10.38 -5.98
N LYS A 48 -23.75 -9.80 -6.79
CA LYS A 48 -22.52 -10.42 -7.29
C LYS A 48 -21.32 -9.68 -6.72
N PHE A 49 -20.37 -10.40 -6.13
CA PHE A 49 -19.13 -9.84 -5.62
C PHE A 49 -18.00 -10.07 -6.63
N ALA A 50 -17.74 -9.07 -7.47
CA ALA A 50 -16.73 -9.11 -8.53
C ALA A 50 -16.20 -7.69 -8.79
N HIS A 51 -15.00 -7.59 -9.39
CA HIS A 51 -14.38 -6.32 -9.76
C HIS A 51 -15.01 -5.66 -11.00
N SER A 52 -14.93 -4.33 -11.06
CA SER A 52 -15.39 -3.54 -12.21
C SER A 52 -14.51 -3.72 -13.45
N ASN A 53 -13.27 -4.20 -13.27
CA ASN A 53 -12.26 -4.42 -14.31
C ASN A 53 -11.90 -3.17 -15.14
N LEU A 54 -12.05 -1.98 -14.54
CA LEU A 54 -11.72 -0.71 -15.19
C LEU A 54 -10.23 -0.37 -14.95
N PRO A 55 -9.40 -0.22 -15.99
CA PRO A 55 -7.93 -0.14 -15.86
C PRO A 55 -7.41 1.25 -15.44
N ASP A 56 -8.26 2.28 -15.43
CA ASP A 56 -7.87 3.67 -15.16
C ASP A 56 -7.81 4.03 -13.66
N ARG A 57 -8.15 3.07 -12.80
CA ARG A 57 -8.16 3.17 -11.33
C ARG A 57 -7.91 1.81 -10.69
N GLY A 58 -7.34 1.82 -9.49
CA GLY A 58 -7.28 0.64 -8.63
C GLY A 58 -8.62 0.43 -7.94
N GLU A 59 -8.90 -0.79 -7.46
CA GLU A 59 -10.15 -1.12 -6.78
C GLU A 59 -9.95 -2.16 -5.67
N ASN A 60 -10.52 -1.90 -4.49
CA ASN A 60 -10.70 -2.88 -3.42
C ASN A 60 -12.19 -3.08 -3.17
N LEU A 61 -12.59 -4.32 -2.87
CA LEU A 61 -13.97 -4.67 -2.55
C LEU A 61 -14.05 -5.29 -1.16
N ALA A 62 -15.11 -4.97 -0.41
CA ALA A 62 -15.45 -5.66 0.83
C ALA A 62 -16.96 -5.91 0.89
N SER A 63 -17.35 -6.98 1.58
CA SER A 63 -18.76 -7.29 1.80
C SER A 63 -18.97 -7.94 3.16
N ALA A 64 -20.13 -7.68 3.76
CA ALA A 64 -20.65 -8.42 4.90
C ALA A 64 -22.11 -8.79 4.63
N GLY A 65 -22.62 -9.85 5.26
CA GLY A 65 -23.98 -10.31 4.99
C GLY A 65 -24.40 -11.52 5.81
N GLY A 66 -25.54 -12.10 5.43
CA GLY A 66 -26.14 -13.24 6.14
C GLY A 66 -26.88 -12.86 7.43
N THR A 67 -27.22 -11.58 7.62
CA THR A 67 -27.99 -11.08 8.77
C THR A 67 -29.21 -10.29 8.28
N PRO A 68 -30.25 -10.05 9.11
CA PRO A 68 -31.42 -9.27 8.70
C PRO A 68 -31.09 -7.83 8.29
N THR A 69 -30.01 -7.26 8.84
CA THR A 69 -29.55 -5.89 8.56
C THR A 69 -28.02 -5.86 8.51
N ALA A 70 -27.46 -6.23 7.36
CA ALA A 70 -26.01 -6.22 7.16
C ALA A 70 -25.43 -4.83 7.39
N ASN A 71 -24.28 -4.76 8.06
CA ASN A 71 -23.56 -3.53 8.32
C ASN A 71 -22.06 -3.76 8.18
N LEU A 72 -21.34 -2.76 7.66
CA LEU A 72 -19.90 -2.76 7.55
C LEU A 72 -19.45 -1.30 7.60
N SER A 73 -18.68 -0.92 8.63
CA SER A 73 -18.19 0.45 8.74
C SER A 73 -17.02 0.70 7.78
N ALA A 74 -16.73 1.97 7.50
CA ALA A 74 -15.54 2.36 6.75
C ALA A 74 -14.24 1.87 7.43
N THR A 75 -14.18 1.95 8.76
CA THR A 75 -13.07 1.41 9.59
C THR A 75 -12.90 -0.10 9.38
N ASP A 76 -14.00 -0.86 9.45
CA ASP A 76 -13.95 -2.33 9.33
C ASP A 76 -13.54 -2.76 7.91
N ALA A 77 -14.10 -2.14 6.87
CA ALA A 77 -13.71 -2.41 5.48
C ALA A 77 -12.21 -2.12 5.25
N SER A 78 -11.71 -1.02 5.80
CA SER A 78 -10.29 -0.65 5.72
C SER A 78 -9.38 -1.65 6.44
N LEU A 79 -9.81 -2.13 7.61
CA LEU A 79 -9.11 -3.18 8.37
C LEU A 79 -9.17 -4.54 7.68
N MET A 80 -10.28 -4.91 7.04
CA MET A 80 -10.40 -6.13 6.24
C MET A 80 -9.35 -6.16 5.13
N TRP A 81 -9.22 -5.06 4.37
CA TRP A 81 -8.20 -4.91 3.33
C TRP A 81 -6.77 -4.93 3.87
N TYR A 82 -6.52 -4.21 4.96
CA TYR A 82 -5.19 -4.14 5.56
C TYR A 82 -4.72 -5.46 6.19
N LYS A 83 -5.65 -6.32 6.64
CA LYS A 83 -5.34 -7.58 7.34
C LYS A 83 -4.49 -8.56 6.52
N GLU A 84 -4.48 -8.46 5.20
CA GLU A 84 -3.61 -9.22 4.30
C GLU A 84 -2.10 -9.00 4.58
N ILE A 85 -1.72 -7.92 5.29
CA ILE A 85 -0.36 -7.71 5.80
C ILE A 85 0.17 -8.90 6.62
N LEU A 86 -0.71 -9.65 7.30
CA LEU A 86 -0.35 -10.83 8.08
C LEU A 86 0.16 -11.99 7.19
N GLN A 87 -0.26 -12.01 5.93
CA GLN A 87 0.16 -13.00 4.93
C GLN A 87 1.33 -12.48 4.11
N TYR A 88 1.32 -11.18 3.75
CA TYR A 88 2.30 -10.53 2.89
C TYR A 88 3.77 -10.73 3.33
N LYS A 89 4.61 -11.11 2.38
CA LYS A 89 6.06 -11.27 2.57
C LYS A 89 6.79 -10.09 1.96
N PHE A 90 7.46 -9.30 2.81
CA PHE A 90 8.29 -8.15 2.40
C PHE A 90 9.64 -8.61 1.81
N GLN A 91 9.56 -9.36 0.69
CA GLN A 91 10.66 -9.94 -0.09
C GLN A 91 10.73 -9.38 -1.53
N GLY A 92 9.86 -8.40 -1.84
CA GLY A 92 9.85 -7.68 -3.12
C GLY A 92 9.09 -8.31 -4.28
N GLN A 93 8.56 -9.52 -4.09
CA GLN A 93 7.81 -10.26 -5.10
C GLN A 93 6.34 -9.81 -5.15
N ASP A 94 5.76 -9.83 -6.35
CA ASP A 94 4.33 -9.60 -6.59
C ASP A 94 3.49 -10.65 -5.85
N GLN A 95 2.48 -10.22 -5.08
CA GLN A 95 1.65 -11.11 -4.26
C GLN A 95 0.18 -10.73 -4.42
N MET A 96 -0.41 -11.08 -5.57
CA MET A 96 -1.81 -10.71 -5.89
C MET A 96 -2.85 -11.18 -4.86
N GLY A 97 -2.56 -12.22 -4.08
CA GLY A 97 -3.38 -12.65 -2.93
C GLY A 97 -3.36 -11.70 -1.72
N CYS A 98 -2.55 -10.65 -1.76
CA CYS A 98 -2.51 -9.54 -0.80
C CYS A 98 -2.80 -8.19 -1.50
N GLY A 99 -3.58 -8.23 -2.58
CA GLY A 99 -3.88 -7.09 -3.44
C GLY A 99 -4.62 -5.94 -2.77
N HIS A 100 -5.42 -6.19 -1.73
CA HIS A 100 -6.15 -5.14 -1.04
C HIS A 100 -5.24 -4.35 -0.10
N PHE A 101 -4.38 -5.04 0.65
CA PHE A 101 -3.37 -4.40 1.51
C PHE A 101 -2.38 -3.59 0.68
N SER A 102 -1.81 -4.18 -0.37
CA SER A 102 -0.81 -3.53 -1.21
C SER A 102 -1.37 -2.29 -1.91
N GLN A 103 -2.61 -2.32 -2.40
CA GLN A 103 -3.27 -1.14 -2.96
C GLN A 103 -3.49 -0.06 -1.88
N LEU A 104 -3.91 -0.43 -0.67
CA LEU A 104 -4.13 0.52 0.43
C LEU A 104 -2.84 1.26 0.79
N VAL A 105 -1.70 0.55 0.87
CA VAL A 105 -0.39 1.15 1.21
C VAL A 105 0.49 1.52 0.01
N TRP A 106 -0.04 1.45 -1.22
CA TRP A 106 0.74 1.76 -2.44
C TRP A 106 1.24 3.22 -2.40
N LYS A 107 2.56 3.42 -2.39
CA LYS A 107 3.16 4.76 -2.20
C LYS A 107 2.70 5.80 -3.23
N ASP A 108 2.54 5.38 -4.48
CA ASP A 108 2.23 6.30 -5.57
C ASP A 108 0.75 6.53 -5.82
N THR A 109 -0.14 5.76 -5.20
CA THR A 109 -1.55 6.13 -5.11
C THR A 109 -1.69 7.37 -4.23
N LYS A 110 -2.37 8.41 -4.75
CA LYS A 110 -2.54 9.73 -4.10
C LYS A 110 -3.99 10.09 -3.81
N LEU A 111 -4.92 9.56 -4.60
CA LEU A 111 -6.35 9.85 -4.54
C LEU A 111 -7.14 8.60 -4.23
N ALA A 112 -8.23 8.74 -3.47
CA ALA A 112 -9.21 7.67 -3.28
C ALA A 112 -10.62 8.20 -3.12
N GLY A 113 -11.60 7.34 -3.45
CA GLY A 113 -13.01 7.58 -3.20
C GLY A 113 -13.74 6.26 -2.97
N PHE A 114 -14.80 6.31 -2.17
CA PHE A 114 -15.47 5.12 -1.64
C PHE A 114 -16.97 5.15 -1.88
N GLY A 115 -17.55 3.95 -2.02
CA GLY A 115 -18.97 3.72 -2.19
C GLY A 115 -19.47 2.62 -1.27
N VAL A 116 -20.72 2.74 -0.81
CA VAL A 116 -21.37 1.74 0.05
C VAL A 116 -22.84 1.56 -0.34
N ALA A 117 -23.30 0.32 -0.44
CA ALA A 117 -24.69 0.00 -0.75
C ALA A 117 -25.13 -1.32 -0.10
N LYS A 118 -26.43 -1.44 0.21
CA LYS A 118 -27.05 -2.68 0.69
C LYS A 118 -27.98 -3.27 -0.37
N THR A 119 -28.13 -4.58 -0.38
CA THR A 119 -29.19 -5.25 -1.16
C THR A 119 -30.58 -4.74 -0.75
N ALA A 120 -31.57 -4.83 -1.62
CA ALA A 120 -32.93 -4.34 -1.34
C ALA A 120 -33.58 -5.01 -0.11
N ASN A 121 -33.19 -6.26 0.19
CA ASN A 121 -33.64 -6.99 1.38
C ASN A 121 -32.77 -6.74 2.63
N GLY A 122 -31.77 -5.85 2.57
CA GLY A 122 -30.86 -5.52 3.67
C GLY A 122 -29.83 -6.60 4.06
N GLN A 123 -29.89 -7.78 3.43
CA GLN A 123 -29.14 -8.97 3.88
C GLN A 123 -27.64 -8.95 3.59
N ASN A 124 -27.20 -8.18 2.58
CA ASN A 124 -25.80 -8.00 2.23
C ASN A 124 -25.48 -6.52 2.08
N ILE A 125 -24.27 -6.13 2.48
CA ILE A 125 -23.68 -4.80 2.25
C ILE A 125 -22.40 -4.97 1.44
N TYR A 126 -22.19 -4.05 0.49
CA TYR A 126 -21.02 -3.98 -0.36
C TYR A 126 -20.34 -2.62 -0.19
N VAL A 127 -19.01 -2.66 -0.06
CA VAL A 127 -18.14 -1.49 0.00
C VAL A 127 -17.14 -1.58 -1.15
N VAL A 128 -16.97 -0.47 -1.86
CA VAL A 128 -16.02 -0.31 -2.96
C VAL A 128 -15.08 0.84 -2.59
N GLY A 129 -13.78 0.64 -2.69
CA GLY A 129 -12.77 1.71 -2.66
C GLY A 129 -12.05 1.78 -3.99
N GLN A 130 -11.99 2.95 -4.61
CA GLN A 130 -11.31 3.17 -5.89
C GLN A 130 -10.16 4.18 -5.73
N TYR A 131 -9.08 3.97 -6.48
CA TYR A 131 -7.76 4.54 -6.19
C TYR A 131 -7.09 5.12 -7.45
N LYS A 132 -6.40 6.26 -7.33
CA LYS A 132 -5.65 6.86 -8.45
C LYS A 132 -4.32 7.50 -8.01
N PRO A 133 -3.22 7.31 -8.76
CA PRO A 133 -2.98 6.22 -9.72
C PRO A 133 -3.28 4.82 -9.14
N PRO A 134 -3.67 3.84 -9.98
CA PRO A 134 -3.79 2.44 -9.57
C PRO A 134 -2.50 1.92 -8.93
N GLY A 135 -2.65 0.97 -8.02
CA GLY A 135 -1.55 0.17 -7.46
C GLY A 135 -1.41 -1.18 -8.14
N ASN A 136 -0.68 -2.09 -7.49
CA ASN A 136 -0.56 -3.51 -7.84
C ASN A 136 0.04 -3.81 -9.23
N PHE A 137 0.75 -2.85 -9.83
CA PHE A 137 1.50 -3.07 -11.06
C PHE A 137 2.58 -4.15 -10.88
N MET A 138 2.60 -5.12 -11.79
CA MET A 138 3.56 -6.22 -11.78
C MET A 138 5.01 -5.72 -11.83
N GLY A 139 5.89 -6.36 -11.07
CA GLY A 139 7.31 -6.00 -10.92
C GLY A 139 7.58 -4.76 -10.06
N GLN A 140 6.57 -4.03 -9.59
CA GLN A 140 6.75 -2.81 -8.80
C GLN A 140 6.58 -3.01 -7.28
N TRP A 141 6.08 -4.16 -6.84
CA TRP A 141 5.65 -4.38 -5.45
C TRP A 141 6.76 -4.15 -4.43
N GLY A 142 7.99 -4.61 -4.70
CA GLY A 142 9.14 -4.39 -3.82
C GLY A 142 9.58 -2.95 -3.66
N SER A 143 9.33 -2.09 -4.66
CA SER A 143 9.57 -0.66 -4.53
C SER A 143 8.37 0.07 -3.93
N GLN A 144 7.14 -0.44 -4.06
CA GLN A 144 5.89 0.29 -3.79
C GLN A 144 5.15 -0.08 -2.50
N VAL A 145 5.45 -1.23 -1.89
CA VAL A 145 4.80 -1.72 -0.65
C VAL A 145 5.82 -1.71 0.51
N PRO A 146 6.05 -0.55 1.16
CA PRO A 146 7.03 -0.43 2.23
C PRO A 146 6.64 -1.22 3.49
N ARG A 147 7.65 -1.59 4.30
CA ARG A 147 7.45 -2.23 5.62
C ARG A 147 6.84 -1.25 6.64
N PRO A 148 6.16 -1.75 7.69
CA PRO A 148 5.82 -0.93 8.85
C PRO A 148 7.06 -0.26 9.45
N LEU A 149 6.98 1.04 9.77
CA LEU A 149 8.09 1.85 10.29
C LEU A 149 8.66 1.32 11.62
N ASN A 150 7.83 0.65 12.42
CA ASN A 150 8.22 0.04 13.69
C ASN A 150 8.77 -1.40 13.54
N GLY A 151 8.89 -1.91 12.31
CA GLY A 151 9.34 -3.27 12.00
C GLY A 151 8.35 -4.40 12.35
N LYS A 152 7.18 -4.09 12.92
CA LYS A 152 6.21 -5.08 13.42
C LYS A 152 5.02 -5.22 12.47
N VAL A 153 4.78 -6.45 12.01
CA VAL A 153 3.56 -6.80 11.27
C VAL A 153 2.41 -6.99 12.28
N VAL A 154 1.57 -5.98 12.42
CA VAL A 154 0.41 -5.97 13.32
C VAL A 154 -0.79 -5.29 12.64
N VAL A 155 -1.99 -5.74 12.98
CA VAL A 155 -3.26 -5.12 12.57
C VAL A 155 -3.83 -4.41 13.79
N PRO A 156 -4.09 -3.09 13.75
CA PRO A 156 -4.72 -2.38 14.86
C PRO A 156 -6.20 -2.81 15.00
N THR A 157 -6.75 -2.69 16.21
CA THR A 157 -8.20 -2.87 16.41
C THR A 157 -8.98 -1.67 15.86
N ALA A 158 -10.29 -1.82 15.69
CA ALA A 158 -11.16 -0.72 15.25
C ALA A 158 -11.09 0.47 16.22
N GLU A 159 -11.10 0.23 17.53
CA GLU A 159 -11.00 1.25 18.57
C GLU A 159 -9.64 1.95 18.52
N ALA A 160 -8.56 1.20 18.30
CA ALA A 160 -7.22 1.77 18.14
C ALA A 160 -7.14 2.68 16.91
N LEU A 161 -7.72 2.27 15.78
CA LEU A 161 -7.73 3.07 14.55
C LEU A 161 -8.64 4.31 14.67
N ILE A 162 -9.79 4.19 15.33
CA ILE A 162 -10.68 5.32 15.65
C ILE A 162 -9.96 6.33 16.56
N ARG A 163 -9.20 5.87 17.56
CA ARG A 163 -8.39 6.76 18.41
C ARG A 163 -7.29 7.49 17.64
N MET A 164 -6.65 6.84 16.66
CA MET A 164 -5.66 7.50 15.78
C MET A 164 -6.28 8.59 14.89
N THR A 165 -7.54 8.45 14.51
CA THR A 165 -8.22 9.34 13.55
C THR A 165 -9.03 10.46 14.21
N SER A 166 -9.30 10.35 15.50
CA SER A 166 -10.12 11.30 16.27
C SER A 166 -9.33 12.46 16.89
N GLY A 167 -8.03 12.60 16.58
CA GLY A 167 -7.20 13.73 17.03
C GLY A 167 -6.95 13.79 18.55
N GLY A 168 -7.07 12.66 19.26
CA GLY A 168 -6.70 12.58 20.68
C GLY A 168 -5.19 12.84 20.89
N PRO A 169 -4.76 13.15 22.13
CA PRO A 169 -3.41 13.63 22.41
C PRO A 169 -2.33 12.75 21.76
N GLN A 170 -1.65 13.34 20.77
CA GLN A 170 -0.58 12.68 20.07
C GLN A 170 0.56 12.48 21.09
N ALA A 171 0.90 11.22 21.38
CA ALA A 171 2.17 10.95 22.05
C ALA A 171 3.26 11.67 21.24
N PRO A 172 4.16 12.45 21.88
CA PRO A 172 5.04 13.35 21.16
C PRO A 172 5.78 12.58 20.08
N ALA A 173 5.73 13.10 18.86
CA ALA A 173 6.46 12.52 17.75
C ALA A 173 7.90 12.25 18.21
N PRO A 174 8.47 11.05 17.96
CA PRO A 174 9.85 10.81 18.31
C PRO A 174 10.68 11.92 17.66
N LYS A 175 11.39 12.69 18.49
CA LYS A 175 12.31 13.73 18.01
C LYS A 175 13.17 13.08 16.91
N PRO A 176 13.43 13.76 15.78
CA PRO A 176 14.36 13.25 14.79
C PRO A 176 15.65 12.89 15.50
N THR A 177 15.94 11.59 15.60
CA THR A 177 17.23 11.12 16.08
C THR A 177 18.23 11.67 15.09
N ALA A 178 19.07 12.59 15.54
CA ALA A 178 20.08 13.19 14.67
C ALA A 178 20.86 12.05 14.01
N GLN A 179 20.87 12.02 12.67
CA GLN A 179 21.81 11.17 11.96
C GLN A 179 23.21 11.52 12.51
N PRO A 180 24.06 10.53 12.82
CA PRO A 180 25.43 10.83 13.18
C PRO A 180 26.05 11.65 12.05
N THR A 181 26.49 12.87 12.37
CA THR A 181 27.20 13.74 11.44
C THR A 181 28.45 13.02 10.96
N VAL A 182 28.42 12.56 9.71
CA VAL A 182 29.62 12.10 9.01
C VAL A 182 30.47 13.34 8.76
N THR A 183 31.40 13.61 9.67
CA THR A 183 32.45 14.62 9.46
C THR A 183 33.40 14.08 8.39
N SER A 184 33.22 14.54 7.15
CA SER A 184 34.24 14.37 6.12
C SER A 184 35.56 14.97 6.61
N PRO A 185 36.67 14.20 6.66
CA PRO A 185 37.97 14.79 6.91
C PRO A 185 38.36 15.69 5.72
N ALA A 186 39.00 16.82 6.03
CA ALA A 186 39.44 17.77 5.02
C ALA A 186 40.53 17.17 4.11
N THR A 187 40.42 17.42 2.81
CA THR A 187 41.43 17.04 1.82
C THR A 187 42.66 17.91 1.98
N THR A 188 43.73 17.39 2.59
CA THR A 188 45.08 17.96 2.44
C THR A 188 45.68 17.50 1.12
N THR A 189 46.14 18.45 0.33
CA THR A 189 46.84 18.23 -0.94
C THR A 189 48.22 17.63 -0.71
N GLU A 190 48.38 16.34 -1.05
CA GLU A 190 49.68 15.75 -1.38
C GLU A 190 49.64 15.10 -2.76
N THR A 191 50.80 15.02 -3.41
CA THR A 191 50.93 14.89 -4.87
C THR A 191 50.73 13.46 -5.39
N TYR A 192 50.03 13.37 -6.53
CA TYR A 192 49.61 12.13 -7.21
C TYR A 192 50.77 11.40 -7.95
N ASP A 193 51.94 11.22 -7.34
CA ASP A 193 53.12 10.73 -8.10
C ASP A 193 54.05 9.74 -7.36
N ALA A 194 53.53 8.99 -6.37
CA ALA A 194 54.37 8.07 -5.59
C ALA A 194 53.70 6.78 -5.04
N GLN A 195 52.70 6.19 -5.72
CA GLN A 195 52.18 4.87 -5.26
C GLN A 195 51.71 3.85 -6.31
N VAL A 196 52.14 3.96 -7.58
CA VAL A 196 51.90 2.92 -8.62
C VAL A 196 53.17 2.11 -8.93
N ARG A 197 53.82 1.57 -7.89
CA ARG A 197 54.93 0.59 -8.03
C ARG A 197 54.95 -0.46 -6.91
N ARG A 198 54.10 -1.48 -7.05
CA ARG A 198 54.35 -2.91 -6.74
C ARG A 198 53.02 -3.67 -6.74
N LEU A 199 52.73 -4.38 -7.83
CA LEU A 199 52.07 -5.71 -7.89
C LEU A 199 51.96 -6.11 -9.38
N SER A 200 53.09 -6.53 -9.96
CA SER A 200 53.13 -7.41 -11.14
C SER A 200 52.96 -8.86 -10.63
N PHE A 201 52.40 -9.87 -11.31
CA PHE A 201 52.20 -10.26 -12.73
C PHE A 201 51.04 -11.32 -12.76
N PRO A 202 50.72 -12.03 -13.87
CA PRO A 202 50.65 -11.63 -15.29
C PRO A 202 49.27 -11.96 -15.93
N SER A 203 49.04 -11.48 -17.15
CA SER A 203 48.00 -12.04 -18.04
C SER A 203 48.57 -13.18 -18.89
N ILE A 204 47.81 -14.25 -19.11
CA ILE A 204 48.01 -15.18 -20.24
C ILE A 204 46.67 -15.38 -20.96
N LEU A 205 46.68 -15.09 -22.26
CA LEU A 205 45.63 -15.39 -23.24
C LEU A 205 45.99 -16.67 -24.02
N THR A 206 45.06 -17.13 -24.86
CA THR A 206 45.21 -18.12 -25.97
C THR A 206 44.75 -19.55 -25.65
N THR A 207 44.04 -20.34 -26.48
CA THR A 207 43.04 -20.17 -27.58
C THR A 207 42.45 -21.58 -27.91
N LEU A 208 41.20 -21.67 -28.41
CA LEU A 208 40.52 -22.79 -29.14
C LEU A 208 41.05 -24.24 -29.05
N ASN A 209 40.15 -25.23 -28.79
CA ASN A 209 39.53 -26.02 -29.88
C ASN A 209 38.33 -26.90 -29.43
N GLN A 210 37.46 -27.23 -30.40
CA GLN A 210 36.37 -28.24 -30.37
C GLN A 210 36.91 -29.62 -30.89
N PRO A 211 36.20 -30.79 -30.91
CA PRO A 211 34.74 -30.97 -31.13
C PRO A 211 34.00 -32.14 -30.43
N HIS A 212 32.68 -32.22 -30.68
CA HIS A 212 31.85 -33.44 -30.57
C HIS A 212 32.37 -34.56 -31.52
N PRO A 213 32.17 -35.84 -31.18
CA PRO A 213 31.01 -36.55 -31.77
C PRO A 213 30.35 -37.54 -30.79
N ILE A 214 29.20 -38.15 -31.11
CA ILE A 214 28.33 -37.91 -32.28
C ILE A 214 27.19 -36.98 -31.84
#